data_AF-A0A3B9S2D6-F1
#
_entry.id   AF-A0A3B9S2D6-F1
#
_cell.length_a   1.000
_cell.length_b   1.000
_cell.length_c   1.000
_cell.angle_alpha   90.00
_cell.angle_beta   90.00
_cell.angle_gamma   90.00
#
_symmetry.space_group_name_H-M   'P 1'
#
loop_
_entity.id
_entity.type
_entity.pdbx_description
1 polymer ?
#
loop_
_entity_poly.entity_id
_entity_poly.type
_entity_poly.pdbx_seq_one_letter_code
_entity_poly.pdbx_strand_id
1 'polypeptide(L)' 'TVVEVKGKQVRIGIDAPRSYIIHREEVYICIQEENRRAAEESPLSLAGLKNLLGKL' A
#
# COMPACT_ATOMS: atom_id res chain seq x y z
N THR A 1 -19.15 11.39 7.28
CA THR A 1 -19.67 12.76 7.49
C THR A 1 -18.84 13.76 6.71
N VAL A 2 -19.46 14.73 6.03
CA VAL A 2 -18.70 15.83 5.40
C VAL A 2 -18.38 16.85 6.48
N VAL A 3 -17.09 17.14 6.67
CA VAL A 3 -16.60 17.99 7.76
C VAL A 3 -16.41 19.43 7.28
N GLU A 4 -15.91 19.62 6.06
CA GLU A 4 -15.62 20.95 5.53
C GLU A 4 -15.54 20.91 3.99
N VAL A 5 -15.96 22.00 3.34
CA VAL A 5 -15.76 22.20 1.90
C VAL A 5 -14.98 23.50 1.71
N LYS A 6 -13.81 23.41 1.06
CA LYS A 6 -12.95 24.55 0.73
C LYS A 6 -12.67 24.56 -0.77
N GLY A 7 -13.35 25.44 -1.50
CA GLY A 7 -13.22 25.54 -2.95
C GLY A 7 -13.56 24.22 -3.63
N LYS A 8 -12.57 23.58 -4.26
CA LYS A 8 -12.71 22.28 -4.93
C LYS A 8 -12.38 21.07 -4.04
N GLN A 9 -11.89 21.28 -2.82
CA GLN A 9 -11.51 20.21 -1.91
C GLN A 9 -12.57 20.01 -0.83
N VAL A 10 -12.94 18.74 -0.60
CA VAL A 10 -13.88 18.34 0.45
C VAL A 10 -13.13 17.53 1.49
N ARG A 11 -13.27 17.89 2.77
CA ARG A 11 -12.79 17.09 3.90
C ARG A 11 -13.90 16.16 4.34
N ILE A 12 -13.63 14.86 4.25
CA ILE A 12 -14.55 13.80 4.67
C ILE A 12 -14.05 13.23 5.99
N GLY A 13 -14.90 13.25 7.01
CA GLY A 13 -14.71 12.52 8.25
C GLY A 13 -15.24 11.11 8.10
N ILE A 14 -14.40 10.13 8.42
CA ILE A 14 -14.72 8.71 8.34
C ILE A 14 -14.81 8.21 9.79
N ASP A 15 -15.96 7.65 10.15
CA ASP A 15 -16.13 6.97 11.43
C ASP A 15 -15.94 5.48 11.20
N ALA A 16 -14.89 4.90 11.78
CA ALA A 16 -14.59 3.49 11.67
C ALA A 16 -13.91 2.99 12.95
N PRO A 17 -14.09 1.71 13.30
CA PRO A 17 -13.37 1.10 14.41
C PRO A 17 -11.86 1.15 14.19
N ARG A 18 -11.09 1.25 15.29
CA ARG A 18 -9.61 1.29 15.25
C ARG A 18 -8.97 0.04 14.63
N SER A 19 -9.70 -1.06 14.53
CA SER A 19 -9.26 -2.29 13.86
C SER A 19 -9.17 -2.14 12.34
N TYR A 20 -9.86 -1.16 11.75
CA TYR A 20 -9.84 -0.92 10.31
C TYR A 20 -8.85 0.18 9.97
N ILE A 21 -7.94 -0.12 9.06
CA ILE A 21 -7.02 0.84 8.50
C ILE A 21 -7.69 1.49 7.29
N ILE A 22 -7.73 2.81 7.27
CA ILE A 22 -8.36 3.59 6.21
C ILE A 22 -7.25 4.28 5.42
N HIS A 23 -7.28 4.09 4.10
CA HIS A 23 -6.40 4.76 3.16
C HIS A 23 -7.22 5.48 2.09
N ARG A 24 -6.56 6.36 1.34
CA ARG A 24 -7.13 6.85 0.09
C ARG A 24 -7.11 5.74 -0.94
N GLU A 25 -8.05 5.77 -1.87
CA GLU A 25 -8.24 4.74 -2.89
C GLU A 25 -6.95 4.50 -3.69
N GLU A 26 -6.32 5.57 -4.16
CA GLU A 26 -5.10 5.48 -4.97
C GLU A 26 -3.96 4.80 -4.20
N VAL A 27 -3.84 5.09 -2.91
CA VAL A 27 -2.83 4.48 -2.04
C VAL A 27 -3.13 3.00 -1.82
N TYR A 28 -4.40 2.66 -1.58
CA TYR A 28 -4.82 1.28 -1.38
C TYR A 28 -4.55 0.43 -2.62
N ILE A 29 -4.87 0.94 -3.82
CA ILE A 29 -4.62 0.26 -5.09
C ILE A 29 -3.12 0.01 -5.28
N CYS A 30 -2.28 1.03 -5.05
CA CYS A 30 -0.83 0.87 -5.15
C CYS A 30 -0.29 -0.21 -4.20
N ILE A 31 -0.74 -0.22 -2.93
CA ILE A 31 -0.33 -1.24 -1.96
C ILE A 31 -0.72 -2.64 -2.44
N GLN A 32 -1.94 -2.81 -2.94
CA GLN A 32 -2.43 -4.11 -3.43
C GLN A 32 -1.64 -4.60 -4.64
N GLU A 33 -1.34 -3.71 -5.58
CA GLU A 33 -0.57 -4.05 -6.78
C GLU A 33 0.86 -4.45 -6.44
N GLU A 34 1.55 -3.70 -5.59
CA GLU A 34 2.92 -4.04 -5.17
C GLU A 34 2.96 -5.33 -4.35
N ASN A 35 1.96 -5.57 -3.49
CA ASN A 35 1.84 -6.85 -2.77
C ASN A 35 1.65 -8.03 -3.73
N ARG A 36 0.85 -7.85 -4.79
CA ARG A 36 0.66 -8.88 -5.81
C ARG A 36 1.97 -9.16 -6.55
N ARG A 37 2.68 -8.12 -6.99
CA ARG A 37 3.98 -8.25 -7.67
C ARG A 37 5.00 -8.99 -6.81
N ALA A 38 5.11 -8.59 -5.54
CA ALA A 38 6.01 -9.23 -4.59
C ALA A 38 5.64 -10.71 -4.35
N ALA A 39 4.34 -11.06 -4.36
CA ALA A 39 3.89 -12.44 -4.23
C ALA A 39 4.12 -13.28 -5.50
N GLU A 40 4.14 -12.65 -6.67
CA GLU A 40 4.41 -13.29 -7.97
C GLU A 40 5.92 -13.51 -8.22
N GLU A 41 6.81 -12.90 -7.44
CA GLU A 41 8.26 -13.09 -7.59
C GLU A 41 8.69 -14.55 -7.37
N SER A 42 9.33 -15.12 -8.40
CA SER A 42 9.69 -16.53 -8.40
C SER A 42 10.91 -16.86 -7.52
N PRO A 43 11.07 -18.13 -7.08
CA PRO A 43 12.20 -18.59 -6.27
C PRO A 43 13.58 -18.36 -6.92
N LEU A 44 13.65 -18.21 -8.25
CA LEU A 44 14.89 -17.92 -8.97
C LEU A 44 15.48 -16.53 -8.59
N SER A 45 14.62 -15.56 -8.28
CA SER A 45 15.00 -14.20 -7.85
C SER A 45 15.74 -14.22 -6.50
N LEU A 46 15.22 -15.01 -5.56
CA LEU A 46 15.75 -15.10 -4.20
C LEU A 46 17.15 -15.74 -4.14
N ALA A 47 17.42 -16.71 -5.01
CA ALA A 47 18.73 -17.36 -5.11
C ALA A 47 19.81 -16.40 -5.64
N GLY A 48 19.48 -15.55 -6.61
CA GLY A 48 20.36 -14.49 -7.12
C GLY A 48 20.67 -13.45 -6.04
N LEU A 49 19.67 -13.05 -5.27
CA LEU A 49 19.79 -12.10 -4.16
C LEU A 49 20.68 -12.63 -3.02
N LYS A 50 20.54 -13.92 -2.67
CA LYS A 50 21.39 -14.57 -1.65
C LYS A 50 22.88 -14.53 -2.02
N ASN A 51 23.21 -14.71 -3.30
CA ASN A 51 24.59 -14.66 -3.78
C ASN A 51 25.19 -13.25 -3.78
N LEU A 52 24.35 -12.21 -3.93
CA LEU A 52 24.78 -10.82 -3.87
C LEU A 52 24.99 -10.36 -2.42
N LEU A 53 24.08 -10.75 -1.51
CA LEU A 53 24.16 -10.40 -0.09
C LEU A 53 25.23 -11.21 0.67
N GLY A 54 25.51 -12.45 0.27
CA GLY A 54 26.54 -13.29 0.89
C GLY A 54 27.98 -12.97 0.47
N LYS A 55 28.19 -12.01 -0.45
CA LYS A 55 29.51 -11.55 -0.91
C LYS A 55 29.94 -10.21 -0.29
N LEU A 56 29.16 -9.67 0.64
CA LEU A 56 29.49 -8.52 1.48
C LEU A 56 30.16 -8.97 2.79
#